data_AF-A0A830BCA8-F1
#
_entry.id   AF-A0A830BCA8-F1
#
_cell.length_a   1.000
_cell.length_b   1.000
_cell.length_c   1.000
_cell.angle_alpha   90.00
_cell.angle_beta   90.00
_cell.angle_gamma   90.00
#
_symmetry.space_group_name_H-M   'P 1'
#
loop_
_entity.id
_entity.type
_entity.pdbx_description
1 polymer ?
#
loop_
_entity_poly.entity_id
_entity_poly.type
_entity_poly.pdbx_seq_one_letter_code
_entity_poly.pdbx_strand_id
1 'polypeptide(L)'
;MRDDKTGASNRKSINPVNTASYVQILGNGMDTQDTSSSVLLFFDQQRFIFNAGEGFQRYCVEYKMKMSKINQIFLSRVCSETALGLPGLLLTLSGIDHNVKVWGPKDLEYLVDAMKHFVPDNLLTKHFDWPGRTQDSPRKIDDHHIIINNEIKGKFDPEKAKSLGLKPGPKCGRLQRGLSVKSDLMDIMIHPNDVIEPSVPGPIVVLIDCPTLLHFQELLNDEREGSDIKRKCKNGSTTESRVSPSKKQKAIETIREENCVQDDVVVTKRPRLNHSAIPGCMEDIRRDDMEIVFLGTGSSQPSKYRNVSSIFLNLFSKGSMLLDCGEATLGQLKRRFGIEGADEAVSSLRCIWISHIHADHHAGLASVLAQRRDLLTETPHDPLIVIGPTQLKYFLDDYQKLEHLDMQFLDCERTKEPHLDGQPILESLKKVLVEAGLETLVSVPVEHCERAYGVVLKAVNRVNRVGKMIPGWKLVYSGDTRPCDKLIRASEGATVLIHEATFEDGLSHEAKAKRHSTTSEALKVGDLCGVYRLILTHFSQRYPEILELDETPLPDNTCVAFDLMSVNLADLCDLGSAVMEDLKHLFEDKMAKNKVECTERLDGAKQF
;
A
#
# COMPACT_ATOMS: atom_id res chain seq x y z
N MET A 1 20.14 73.19 26.01
CA MET A 1 21.03 72.15 26.59
C MET A 1 20.35 70.83 26.28
N ARG A 2 20.67 70.18 25.15
CA ARG A 2 21.65 69.08 25.06
C ARG A 2 21.56 68.18 26.30
N ASP A 3 20.85 67.05 26.15
CA ASP A 3 21.40 65.76 26.53
C ASP A 3 20.87 64.67 25.60
N ASP A 4 21.84 64.14 24.87
CA ASP A 4 21.84 62.94 24.06
C ASP A 4 22.17 61.77 25.02
N LYS A 5 21.49 60.61 24.89
CA LYS A 5 22.12 59.26 24.91
C LYS A 5 21.10 58.11 24.89
N THR A 6 21.05 57.50 23.71
CA THR A 6 21.09 56.03 23.47
C THR A 6 19.93 55.18 23.97
N GLY A 7 18.81 55.22 23.24
CA GLY A 7 17.92 54.05 23.08
C GLY A 7 18.31 53.30 21.81
N ALA A 8 19.23 52.33 21.91
CA ALA A 8 19.52 51.42 20.81
C ALA A 8 18.27 50.55 20.56
N SER A 9 17.50 50.88 19.53
CA SER A 9 16.44 50.01 19.05
C SER A 9 17.10 48.75 18.49
N ASN A 10 17.07 47.67 19.26
CA ASN A 10 17.46 46.34 18.81
C ASN A 10 16.37 45.79 17.88
N ARG A 11 16.14 46.46 16.74
CA ARG A 11 15.46 45.84 15.60
C ARG A 11 16.47 44.90 14.99
N LYS A 12 16.48 43.65 15.47
CA LYS A 12 17.08 42.53 14.74
C LYS A 12 16.48 42.56 13.34
N SER A 13 17.26 43.02 12.36
CA SER A 13 16.95 42.82 10.96
C SER A 13 16.81 41.31 10.74
N ILE A 14 15.59 40.89 10.42
CA ILE A 14 15.33 39.50 10.05
C ILE A 14 16.13 39.23 8.76
N ASN A 15 17.06 38.30 8.87
CA ASN A 15 17.99 37.91 7.82
C ASN A 15 17.19 37.24 6.68
N PRO A 16 17.34 37.63 5.39
CA PRO A 16 16.47 37.18 4.31
C PRO A 16 16.80 35.78 3.74
N VAL A 17 17.61 34.98 4.43
CA VAL A 17 17.86 33.58 4.08
C VAL A 17 17.50 32.71 5.28
N ASN A 18 16.19 32.58 5.53
CA ASN A 18 15.70 31.49 6.36
C ASN A 18 15.82 30.21 5.53
N THR A 19 16.83 29.38 5.78
CA THR A 19 16.70 27.94 5.51
C THR A 19 15.60 27.44 6.44
N ALA A 20 14.38 27.39 5.93
CA ALA A 20 13.23 26.97 6.73
C ALA A 20 13.32 25.46 6.92
N SER A 21 13.79 25.04 8.09
CA SER A 21 13.67 23.65 8.52
C SER A 21 12.39 23.49 9.33
N TYR A 22 11.52 22.56 8.94
CA TYR A 22 10.39 22.18 9.77
C TYR A 22 10.26 20.65 9.82
N VAL A 23 9.77 20.19 10.96
CA VAL A 23 9.43 18.79 11.20
C VAL A 23 7.94 18.65 10.92
N GLN A 24 7.58 17.70 10.08
CA GLN A 24 6.20 17.32 9.83
C GLN A 24 6.02 15.86 10.28
N ILE A 25 5.12 15.65 11.23
CA ILE A 25 4.68 14.31 11.61
C ILE A 25 3.70 13.85 10.54
N LEU A 26 4.03 12.75 9.84
CA LEU A 26 3.22 12.23 8.75
C LEU A 26 2.20 11.21 9.27
N GLY A 27 2.65 10.30 10.13
CA GLY A 27 1.81 9.40 10.89
C GLY A 27 2.23 9.40 12.36
N ASN A 28 1.27 9.32 13.27
CA ASN A 28 1.53 9.19 14.70
C ASN A 28 1.21 7.80 15.25
N GLY A 29 0.85 6.85 14.39
CA GLY A 29 0.51 5.46 14.75
C GLY A 29 -0.76 5.31 15.59
N MET A 30 -1.45 6.40 15.95
CA MET A 30 -2.52 6.41 16.94
C MET A 30 -3.88 6.86 16.36
N ASP A 31 -3.91 7.83 15.44
CA ASP A 31 -5.17 8.51 15.09
C ASP A 31 -5.99 7.84 13.99
N THR A 32 -5.37 7.39 12.89
CA THR A 32 -6.09 6.80 11.75
C THR A 32 -5.82 5.32 11.55
N GLN A 33 -4.76 4.75 12.17
CA GLN A 33 -4.28 3.38 11.94
C GLN A 33 -3.93 3.03 10.48
N ASP A 34 -4.19 3.95 9.53
CA ASP A 34 -3.93 3.85 8.09
C ASP A 34 -2.45 4.11 7.74
N THR A 35 -1.68 4.70 8.66
CA THR A 35 -0.27 5.04 8.45
C THR A 35 0.55 4.82 9.71
N SER A 36 1.67 4.10 9.57
CA SER A 36 2.66 3.95 10.63
C SER A 36 3.31 5.27 11.05
N SER A 37 3.86 5.28 12.27
CA SER A 37 4.66 6.39 12.80
C SER A 37 5.79 6.77 11.85
N SER A 38 5.74 7.98 11.32
CA SER A 38 6.71 8.48 10.34
C SER A 38 6.88 9.99 10.45
N VAL A 39 8.12 10.44 10.29
CA VAL A 39 8.47 11.87 10.40
C VAL A 39 9.16 12.31 9.12
N LEU A 40 8.69 13.43 8.55
CA LEU A 40 9.37 14.13 7.49
C LEU A 40 10.11 15.32 8.05
N LEU A 41 11.42 15.35 7.84
CA LEU A 41 12.23 16.53 8.07
C LEU A 41 12.44 17.26 6.74
N PHE A 42 11.97 18.50 6.70
CA PHE A 42 12.02 19.34 5.51
C PHE A 42 13.19 20.31 5.58
N PHE A 43 13.94 20.40 4.49
CA PHE A 43 14.87 21.50 4.19
C PHE A 43 14.63 21.99 2.75
N ASP A 44 15.10 23.19 2.43
CA ASP A 44 14.87 23.84 1.13
C ASP A 44 15.20 22.95 -0.09
N GLN A 45 16.25 22.14 0.01
CA GLN A 45 16.74 21.29 -1.07
C GLN A 45 16.68 19.79 -0.79
N GLN A 46 16.34 19.38 0.44
CA GLN A 46 16.43 17.99 0.86
C GLN A 46 15.26 17.62 1.75
N ARG A 47 14.78 16.40 1.58
CA ARG A 47 13.83 15.80 2.51
C ARG A 47 14.39 14.51 3.05
N PHE A 48 14.29 14.38 4.36
CA PHE A 48 14.66 13.18 5.10
C PHE A 48 13.40 12.58 5.69
N ILE A 49 13.21 11.29 5.45
CA ILE A 49 12.11 10.53 6.06
C ILE A 49 12.68 9.67 7.18
N PHE A 50 11.92 9.56 8.25
CA PHE A 50 12.15 8.65 9.34
C PHE A 50 10.99 7.68 9.41
N ASN A 51 11.31 6.41 9.27
CA ASN A 51 10.42 5.28 9.11
C ASN A 51 9.50 5.39 7.88
N ALA A 52 9.30 4.24 7.24
CA ALA A 52 8.45 4.10 6.06
C ALA A 52 7.68 2.79 6.22
N GLY A 53 6.80 2.75 7.21
CA GLY A 53 5.87 1.64 7.41
C GLY A 53 4.73 1.66 6.39
N GLU A 54 3.83 0.68 6.49
CA GLU A 54 2.71 0.53 5.57
C GLU A 54 1.83 1.78 5.48
N GLY A 55 1.29 2.04 4.29
CA GLY A 55 0.43 3.18 4.00
C GLY A 55 1.21 4.48 3.75
N PHE A 56 2.53 4.50 4.00
CA PHE A 56 3.37 5.68 3.79
C PHE A 56 3.30 6.20 2.34
N GLN A 57 3.37 5.29 1.37
CA GLN A 57 3.28 5.65 -0.04
C GLN A 57 1.92 6.27 -0.36
N ARG A 58 0.84 5.66 0.13
CA ARG A 58 -0.54 6.11 -0.07
C ARG A 58 -0.74 7.51 0.51
N TYR A 59 -0.23 7.75 1.71
CA TYR A 59 -0.23 9.07 2.35
C TYR A 59 0.45 10.11 1.47
N CYS A 60 1.64 9.81 0.94
CA CYS A 60 2.35 10.73 0.06
C CYS A 60 1.54 11.10 -1.19
N VAL A 61 0.81 10.13 -1.78
CA VAL A 61 -0.09 10.38 -2.92
C VAL A 61 -1.26 11.29 -2.51
N GLU A 62 -1.94 10.97 -1.41
CA GLU A 62 -3.12 11.71 -0.94
C GLU A 62 -2.81 13.18 -0.63
N TYR A 63 -1.71 13.44 0.07
CA TYR A 63 -1.28 14.78 0.46
C TYR A 63 -0.39 15.47 -0.59
N LYS A 64 -0.33 14.92 -1.82
CA LYS A 64 0.43 15.47 -2.96
C LYS A 64 1.90 15.74 -2.63
N MET A 65 2.50 14.88 -1.82
CA MET A 65 3.90 14.96 -1.44
C MET A 65 4.78 14.48 -2.60
N LYS A 66 5.59 15.41 -3.13
CA LYS A 66 6.54 15.07 -4.21
C LYS A 66 7.60 14.08 -3.74
N MET A 67 7.46 12.81 -4.11
CA MET A 67 8.41 11.74 -3.75
C MET A 67 9.79 11.93 -4.37
N SER A 68 9.88 12.60 -5.53
CA SER A 68 11.16 12.95 -6.18
C SER A 68 12.06 13.88 -5.35
N LYS A 69 11.56 14.46 -4.26
CA LYS A 69 12.36 15.25 -3.32
C LYS A 69 12.86 14.45 -2.12
N ILE A 70 12.50 13.17 -2.00
CA ILE A 70 12.94 12.29 -0.92
C ILE A 70 14.34 11.79 -1.27
N ASN A 71 15.37 12.27 -0.58
CA ASN A 71 16.74 11.85 -0.88
C ASN A 71 17.22 10.73 0.05
N GLN A 72 16.74 10.71 1.30
CA GLN A 72 17.17 9.73 2.29
C GLN A 72 16.01 9.31 3.19
N ILE A 73 16.01 8.02 3.55
CA ILE A 73 15.10 7.38 4.50
C ILE A 73 15.97 6.79 5.61
N PHE A 74 15.61 7.05 6.86
CA PHE A 74 16.21 6.43 8.04
C PHE A 74 15.18 5.56 8.72
N LEU A 75 15.57 4.33 9.02
CA LEU A 75 14.78 3.39 9.79
C LEU A 75 15.33 3.37 11.21
N SER A 76 14.46 3.62 12.19
CA SER A 76 14.81 3.49 13.60
C SER A 76 14.96 2.02 14.01
N ARG A 77 14.09 1.17 13.48
CA ARG A 77 14.09 -0.29 13.60
C ARG A 77 13.77 -0.92 12.25
N VAL A 78 14.03 -2.23 12.11
CA VAL A 78 13.67 -3.00 10.91
C VAL A 78 12.66 -4.05 11.33
N CYS A 79 11.39 -3.67 11.31
CA CYS A 79 10.25 -4.52 11.67
C CYS A 79 9.01 -4.12 10.87
N SER A 80 7.95 -4.90 11.01
CA SER A 80 6.69 -4.69 10.27
C SER A 80 6.16 -3.26 10.37
N GLU A 81 6.21 -2.64 11.55
CA GLU A 81 5.63 -1.31 11.75
C GLU A 81 6.44 -0.18 11.10
N THR A 82 7.76 -0.34 10.97
CA THR A 82 8.68 0.76 10.62
C THR A 82 9.20 0.69 9.19
N ALA A 83 9.24 -0.50 8.59
CA ALA A 83 9.98 -0.74 7.35
C ALA A 83 9.17 -1.37 6.21
N LEU A 84 7.99 -1.95 6.44
CA LEU A 84 7.25 -2.69 5.39
C LEU A 84 6.52 -1.84 4.35
N GLY A 85 6.50 -0.51 4.47
CA GLY A 85 6.13 0.37 3.36
C GLY A 85 7.30 0.64 2.39
N LEU A 86 8.52 0.23 2.75
CA LEU A 86 9.71 0.43 1.93
C LEU A 86 9.68 -0.33 0.60
N PRO A 87 9.27 -1.62 0.52
CA PRO A 87 9.23 -2.34 -0.75
C PRO A 87 8.36 -1.65 -1.81
N GLY A 88 7.12 -1.26 -1.45
CA GLY A 88 6.21 -0.51 -2.32
C GLY A 88 6.78 0.85 -2.73
N LEU A 89 7.34 1.59 -1.77
CA LEU A 89 7.99 2.87 -2.01
C LEU A 89 9.18 2.75 -2.99
N LEU A 90 10.02 1.73 -2.85
CA LEU A 90 11.18 1.51 -3.73
C LEU A 90 10.75 1.19 -5.17
N LEU A 91 9.73 0.34 -5.34
CA LEU A 91 9.14 0.04 -6.64
C LEU A 91 8.53 1.29 -7.30
N THR A 92 7.91 2.15 -6.50
CA THR A 92 7.32 3.41 -6.98
C THR A 92 8.38 4.43 -7.39
N LEU A 93 9.44 4.58 -6.59
CA LEU A 93 10.56 5.48 -6.88
C LEU A 93 11.35 5.04 -8.12
N SER A 94 11.43 3.74 -8.38
CA SER A 94 11.99 3.18 -9.63
C SER A 94 11.24 3.70 -10.86
N GLY A 95 9.91 3.72 -10.81
CA GLY A 95 9.07 4.18 -11.92
C GLY A 95 9.29 5.65 -12.32
N ILE A 96 9.95 6.45 -11.47
CA ILE A 96 10.27 7.86 -11.71
C ILE A 96 11.78 8.14 -11.81
N ASP A 97 12.61 7.10 -12.02
CA ASP A 97 14.08 7.17 -12.14
C ASP A 97 14.74 7.95 -10.98
N HIS A 98 14.27 7.72 -9.76
CA HIS A 98 14.73 8.44 -8.57
C HIS A 98 15.42 7.53 -7.56
N ASN A 99 16.66 7.88 -7.22
CA ASN A 99 17.46 7.16 -6.23
C ASN A 99 17.32 7.77 -4.83
N VAL A 100 16.90 6.95 -3.87
CA VAL A 100 16.83 7.27 -2.44
C VAL A 100 17.93 6.51 -1.68
N LYS A 101 18.53 7.09 -0.65
CA LYS A 101 19.41 6.33 0.26
C LYS A 101 18.58 5.82 1.44
N VAL A 102 18.68 4.53 1.76
CA VAL A 102 18.03 3.95 2.94
C VAL A 102 19.09 3.66 3.97
N TRP A 103 18.86 4.06 5.20
CA TRP A 103 19.75 3.85 6.33
C TRP A 103 18.98 3.15 7.44
N GLY A 104 19.60 2.21 8.14
CA GLY A 104 18.96 1.49 9.24
C GLY A 104 19.98 0.73 10.09
N PRO A 105 19.52 0.01 11.12
CA PRO A 105 20.34 -0.92 11.88
C PRO A 105 20.86 -2.08 11.01
N LYS A 106 21.78 -2.88 11.57
CA LYS A 106 22.49 -3.93 10.81
C LYS A 106 21.55 -4.98 10.23
N ASP A 107 20.49 -5.28 10.95
CA ASP A 107 19.42 -6.19 10.55
C ASP A 107 18.66 -5.73 9.27
N LEU A 108 18.83 -4.49 8.80
CA LEU A 108 18.34 -4.03 7.50
C LEU A 108 18.80 -4.95 6.34
N GLU A 109 19.96 -5.59 6.48
CA GLU A 109 20.44 -6.54 5.48
C GLU A 109 19.48 -7.71 5.25
N TYR A 110 18.83 -8.21 6.31
CA TYR A 110 17.86 -9.30 6.22
C TYR A 110 16.59 -8.86 5.48
N LEU A 111 16.14 -7.63 5.68
CA LEU A 111 14.99 -7.09 4.94
C LEU A 111 15.33 -6.95 3.46
N VAL A 112 16.54 -6.49 3.13
CA VAL A 112 16.98 -6.38 1.74
C VAL A 112 17.11 -7.75 1.09
N ASP A 113 17.67 -8.73 1.78
CA ASP A 113 17.74 -10.10 1.28
C ASP A 113 16.35 -10.67 1.01
N ALA A 114 15.39 -10.43 1.91
CA ALA A 114 14.00 -10.82 1.71
C ALA A 114 13.38 -10.11 0.48
N MET A 115 13.63 -8.81 0.28
CA MET A 115 13.07 -8.06 -0.85
C MET A 115 13.57 -8.54 -2.22
N LYS A 116 14.75 -9.17 -2.32
CA LYS A 116 15.32 -9.66 -3.60
C LYS A 116 14.42 -10.66 -4.33
N HIS A 117 13.50 -11.31 -3.62
CA HIS A 117 12.58 -12.29 -4.22
C HIS A 117 11.49 -11.66 -5.09
N PHE A 118 11.25 -10.35 -4.97
CA PHE A 118 10.19 -9.66 -5.73
C PHE A 118 10.52 -8.21 -6.12
N VAL A 119 11.58 -7.62 -5.57
CA VAL A 119 12.10 -6.30 -5.93
C VAL A 119 13.37 -6.47 -6.77
N PRO A 120 13.46 -5.88 -7.97
CA PRO A 120 14.66 -5.95 -8.82
C PRO A 120 15.95 -5.45 -8.13
N ASP A 121 17.07 -6.16 -8.33
CA ASP A 121 18.37 -5.88 -7.71
C ASP A 121 18.89 -4.45 -7.93
N ASN A 122 18.61 -3.85 -9.08
CA ASN A 122 19.02 -2.48 -9.40
C ASN A 122 18.33 -1.42 -8.50
N LEU A 123 17.26 -1.79 -7.79
CA LEU A 123 16.55 -0.92 -6.86
C LEU A 123 17.01 -1.07 -5.41
N LEU A 124 17.69 -2.18 -5.12
CA LEU A 124 18.15 -2.59 -3.79
C LEU A 124 19.58 -2.12 -3.45
N THR A 125 20.29 -1.50 -4.40
CA THR A 125 21.66 -0.97 -4.19
C THR A 125 21.64 0.36 -3.43
N LYS A 126 21.41 0.28 -2.11
CA LYS A 126 21.34 1.45 -1.20
C LYS A 126 22.12 1.14 0.08
N HIS A 127 22.92 2.10 0.53
CA HIS A 127 24.04 1.88 1.45
C HIS A 127 23.63 1.30 2.82
N PHE A 128 24.24 0.16 3.14
CA PHE A 128 24.15 -0.52 4.43
C PHE A 128 25.19 0.04 5.39
N ASP A 129 24.83 0.04 6.67
CA ASP A 129 25.49 0.65 7.82
C ASP A 129 25.32 2.16 7.97
N TRP A 130 24.98 2.54 9.20
CA TRP A 130 25.12 3.91 9.68
C TRP A 130 26.53 4.41 9.35
N PRO A 131 26.70 5.57 8.70
CA PRO A 131 27.99 5.93 8.15
C PRO A 131 29.02 6.08 9.27
N GLY A 132 30.08 5.29 9.16
CA GLY A 132 31.34 5.57 9.83
C GLY A 132 31.85 6.96 9.40
N ARG A 133 32.30 7.75 10.39
CA ARG A 133 32.99 9.06 10.30
C ARG A 133 33.17 9.62 8.87
N THR A 134 32.15 10.25 8.30
CA THR A 134 32.34 11.24 7.23
C THR A 134 31.67 12.56 7.64
N GLN A 135 32.25 13.69 7.25
CA GLN A 135 31.90 15.03 7.77
C GLN A 135 30.45 15.46 7.46
N ASP A 136 29.86 14.90 6.40
CA ASP A 136 28.53 15.27 5.89
C ASP A 136 27.42 14.26 6.22
N SER A 137 27.70 13.27 7.09
CA SER A 137 26.78 12.17 7.36
C SER A 137 26.05 12.32 8.72
N PRO A 138 24.77 11.91 8.82
CA PRO A 138 24.07 11.77 10.09
C PRO A 138 24.91 10.98 11.10
N ARG A 139 24.84 11.35 12.39
CA ARG A 139 25.55 10.63 13.47
C ARG A 139 24.52 9.89 14.36
N LYS A 140 24.79 8.62 14.63
CA LYS A 140 24.05 7.77 15.57
C LYS A 140 24.87 7.76 16.85
N ILE A 141 24.20 8.01 17.99
CA ILE A 141 24.85 7.89 19.29
C ILE A 141 24.72 6.43 19.78
N ASP A 142 23.56 5.79 19.54
CA ASP A 142 23.23 4.40 19.90
C ASP A 142 22.08 3.83 19.02
N ASP A 143 21.55 2.63 19.30
CA ASP A 143 20.47 1.98 18.54
C ASP A 143 19.12 2.72 18.48
N HIS A 144 18.93 3.78 19.25
CA HIS A 144 17.65 4.48 19.38
C HIS A 144 17.69 5.96 18.97
N HIS A 145 18.88 6.54 18.78
CA HIS A 145 19.06 7.96 18.48
C HIS A 145 19.58 8.23 17.08
N ILE A 146 18.84 9.06 16.35
CA ILE A 146 19.32 9.63 15.08
C ILE A 146 19.57 11.13 15.24
N ILE A 147 20.81 11.55 15.00
CA ILE A 147 21.19 12.96 14.86
C ILE A 147 21.41 13.28 13.39
N ILE A 148 20.57 14.16 12.85
CA ILE A 148 20.89 14.86 11.60
C ILE A 148 21.58 16.17 11.95
N ASN A 149 22.86 16.25 11.58
CA ASN A 149 23.59 17.51 11.48
C ASN A 149 23.38 18.02 10.06
N ASN A 150 22.58 19.06 9.89
CA ASN A 150 22.52 19.75 8.61
C ASN A 150 23.46 20.96 8.67
N GLU A 151 24.54 20.94 7.92
CA GLU A 151 25.36 22.14 7.72
C GLU A 151 24.63 23.08 6.76
N ILE A 152 24.38 24.31 7.19
CA ILE A 152 23.85 25.36 6.31
C ILE A 152 25.02 25.80 5.44
N LYS A 153 25.00 25.38 4.17
CA LYS A 153 26.00 25.79 3.18
C LYS A 153 26.10 27.31 3.14
N GLY A 154 27.32 27.83 3.13
CA GLY A 154 27.53 29.27 3.05
C GLY A 154 27.02 29.86 1.73
N LYS A 155 26.82 31.17 1.74
CA LYS A 155 26.20 31.88 0.61
C LYS A 155 27.18 31.95 -0.57
N PHE A 156 26.68 31.69 -1.78
CA PHE A 156 27.42 31.97 -3.01
C PHE A 156 27.48 33.48 -3.23
N ASP A 157 28.69 34.01 -3.41
CA ASP A 157 28.99 35.41 -3.67
C ASP A 157 29.11 35.65 -5.18
N PRO A 158 28.07 36.24 -5.83
CA PRO A 158 28.07 36.46 -7.27
C PRO A 158 29.09 37.52 -7.70
N GLU A 159 29.37 38.50 -6.85
CA GLU A 159 30.31 39.57 -7.16
C GLU A 159 31.75 39.05 -7.09
N LYS A 160 32.06 38.18 -6.12
CA LYS A 160 33.35 37.52 -6.05
C LYS A 160 33.57 36.57 -7.23
N ALA A 161 32.56 35.78 -7.61
CA ALA A 161 32.62 34.94 -8.81
C ALA A 161 32.85 35.76 -10.08
N LYS A 162 32.18 36.92 -10.21
CA LYS A 162 32.38 37.85 -11.32
C LYS A 162 33.77 38.47 -11.32
N SER A 163 34.31 38.84 -10.16
CA SER A 163 35.68 39.37 -10.03
C SER A 163 36.77 38.36 -10.42
N LEU A 164 36.48 37.06 -10.28
CA LEU A 164 37.36 35.97 -10.71
C LEU A 164 37.16 35.61 -12.19
N GLY A 165 36.36 36.38 -12.93
CA GLY A 165 36.15 36.22 -14.37
C GLY A 165 35.13 35.15 -14.75
N LEU A 166 34.23 34.75 -13.84
CA LEU A 166 33.15 33.81 -14.13
C LEU A 166 31.90 34.55 -14.67
N LYS A 167 31.34 34.08 -15.79
CA LYS A 167 30.06 34.59 -16.30
C LYS A 167 28.88 33.88 -15.62
N PRO A 168 27.71 34.54 -15.45
CA PRO A 168 26.49 33.87 -15.00
C PRO A 168 26.16 32.69 -15.92
N GLY A 169 25.98 31.49 -15.35
CA GLY A 169 25.69 30.30 -16.13
C GLY A 169 25.98 28.98 -15.40
N PRO A 170 26.04 27.84 -16.13
CA PRO A 170 26.17 26.50 -15.56
C PRO A 170 27.41 26.31 -14.68
N LYS A 171 28.48 27.08 -14.90
CA LYS A 171 29.71 27.04 -14.09
C LYS A 171 29.47 27.51 -12.65
N CYS A 172 28.58 28.48 -12.41
CA CYS A 172 28.17 28.88 -11.05
C CYS A 172 27.50 27.71 -10.33
N GLY A 173 26.61 27.00 -11.02
CA GLY A 173 25.93 25.82 -10.48
C GLY A 173 26.88 24.67 -10.16
N ARG A 174 27.96 24.50 -10.93
CA ARG A 174 29.02 23.51 -10.64
C ARG A 174 29.79 23.85 -9.35
N LEU A 175 30.15 25.12 -9.15
CA LEU A 175 30.79 25.59 -7.93
C LEU A 175 29.92 25.36 -6.69
N GLN A 176 28.61 25.64 -6.78
CA GLN A 176 27.64 25.37 -5.71
C GLN A 176 27.47 23.86 -5.39
N ARG A 177 27.85 22.97 -6.32
CA ARG A 177 27.89 21.51 -6.13
C ARG A 177 29.26 21.00 -5.66
N GLY A 178 30.18 21.89 -5.30
CA GLY A 178 31.52 21.52 -4.82
C GLY A 178 32.54 21.24 -5.93
N LEU A 179 32.20 21.49 -7.20
CA LEU A 179 33.09 21.23 -8.33
C LEU A 179 33.86 22.51 -8.70
N SER A 180 35.19 22.40 -8.77
CA SER A 180 36.04 23.50 -9.25
C SER A 180 35.85 23.71 -10.76
N VAL A 181 35.96 24.94 -11.22
CA VAL A 181 35.75 25.30 -12.64
C VAL A 181 36.80 26.29 -13.12
N LYS A 182 37.16 26.22 -14.40
CA LYS A 182 38.04 27.20 -15.02
C LYS A 182 37.28 28.50 -15.31
N SER A 183 37.89 29.64 -14.98
CA SER A 183 37.36 30.98 -15.26
C SER A 183 37.09 31.19 -16.76
N ASP A 184 36.14 32.07 -17.11
CA ASP A 184 35.78 32.38 -18.50
C ASP A 184 36.65 33.49 -19.10
N LEU A 185 37.22 34.33 -18.24
CA LEU A 185 37.93 35.55 -18.62
C LEU A 185 39.39 35.58 -18.14
N MET A 186 39.78 34.64 -17.28
CA MET A 186 41.11 34.55 -16.68
C MET A 186 41.64 33.12 -16.77
N ASP A 187 42.96 32.94 -16.79
CA ASP A 187 43.58 31.61 -16.78
C ASP A 187 43.78 31.09 -15.34
N ILE A 188 42.69 31.06 -14.57
CA ILE A 188 42.69 30.60 -13.17
C ILE A 188 41.63 29.51 -12.97
N MET A 189 41.90 28.61 -12.02
CA MET A 189 40.92 27.67 -11.49
C MET A 189 40.20 28.33 -10.32
N ILE A 190 38.87 28.31 -10.33
CA ILE A 190 38.03 28.81 -9.24
C ILE A 190 37.55 27.60 -8.45
N HIS A 191 37.82 27.61 -7.16
CA HIS A 191 37.36 26.59 -6.21
C HIS A 191 36.10 27.06 -5.49
N PRO A 192 35.25 26.14 -5.00
CA PRO A 192 34.04 26.51 -4.26
C PRO A 192 34.30 27.50 -3.11
N ASN A 193 35.36 27.29 -2.32
CA ASN A 193 35.72 28.14 -1.19
C ASN A 193 36.13 29.57 -1.59
N ASP A 194 36.44 29.80 -2.87
CA ASP A 194 36.77 31.14 -3.36
C ASP A 194 35.52 32.01 -3.47
N VAL A 195 34.33 31.41 -3.66
CA VAL A 195 33.09 32.14 -3.98
C VAL A 195 31.91 31.72 -3.10
N ILE A 196 32.09 30.78 -2.19
CA ILE A 196 31.07 30.30 -1.25
C ILE A 196 31.61 30.53 0.16
N GLU A 197 30.82 31.18 1.01
CA GLU A 197 31.15 31.34 2.42
C GLU A 197 31.28 29.97 3.12
N PRO A 198 32.00 29.88 4.26
CA PRO A 198 32.03 28.67 5.06
C PRO A 198 30.62 28.24 5.50
N SER A 199 30.36 26.93 5.51
CA SER A 199 29.15 26.40 6.09
C SER A 199 29.06 26.71 7.59
N VAL A 200 27.84 26.92 8.09
CA VAL A 200 27.58 27.08 9.53
C VAL A 200 26.77 25.89 10.05
N PRO A 201 26.98 25.44 11.31
CA PRO A 201 26.17 24.38 11.89
C PRO A 201 24.68 24.77 11.92
N GLY A 202 23.82 23.95 11.33
CA GLY A 202 22.37 24.10 11.39
C GLY A 202 21.75 23.46 12.63
N PRO A 203 20.41 23.46 12.73
CA PRO A 203 19.70 22.87 13.85
C PRO A 203 19.95 21.37 13.94
N ILE A 204 20.14 20.89 15.17
CA ILE A 204 20.23 19.45 15.46
C ILE A 204 18.84 18.94 15.76
N VAL A 205 18.41 17.93 15.01
CA VAL A 205 17.19 17.18 15.29
C VAL A 205 17.59 15.82 15.86
N VAL A 206 17.00 15.48 17.01
CA VAL A 206 17.14 14.16 17.65
C VAL A 206 15.78 13.48 17.58
N LEU A 207 15.75 12.29 16.98
CA LEU A 207 14.57 11.41 17.02
C LEU A 207 14.91 10.19 17.85
N ILE A 208 13.97 9.83 18.72
CA ILE A 208 14.08 8.73 19.67
C ILE A 208 12.91 7.79 19.41
N ASP A 209 13.21 6.53 19.08
CA ASP A 209 12.22 5.47 18.96
C ASP A 209 12.24 4.61 20.22
N CYS A 210 11.10 4.54 20.90
CA CYS A 210 10.98 3.90 22.20
C CYS A 210 9.77 2.94 22.20
N PRO A 211 9.94 1.72 21.67
CA PRO A 211 8.81 0.82 21.44
C PRO A 211 8.24 0.19 22.71
N THR A 212 9.04 0.07 23.77
CA THR A 212 8.60 -0.52 25.03
C THR A 212 8.99 0.35 26.21
N LEU A 213 8.33 0.13 27.35
CA LEU A 213 8.67 0.82 28.59
C LEU A 213 10.12 0.51 29.03
N LEU A 214 10.65 -0.66 28.67
CA LEU A 214 12.02 -1.04 28.98
C LEU A 214 13.03 -0.15 28.24
N HIS A 215 12.81 0.10 26.94
CA HIS A 215 13.65 1.03 26.17
C HIS A 215 13.63 2.44 26.77
N PHE A 216 12.47 2.87 27.28
CA PHE A 216 12.36 4.17 27.96
C PHE A 216 13.18 4.21 29.25
N GLN A 217 13.17 3.12 30.02
CA GLN A 217 13.94 3.00 31.26
C GLN A 217 15.44 2.95 30.98
N GLU A 218 15.88 2.25 29.94
CA GLU A 218 17.28 2.20 29.50
C GLU A 218 17.77 3.60 29.09
N LEU A 219 16.98 4.32 28.30
CA LEU A 219 17.26 5.71 27.91
C LEU A 219 17.46 6.65 29.11
N LEU A 220 16.64 6.51 30.14
CA LEU A 220 16.74 7.35 31.34
C LEU A 220 17.98 7.04 32.19
N ASN A 221 18.51 5.82 32.10
CA ASN A 221 19.64 5.34 32.88
C ASN A 221 21.01 5.61 32.23
N ASP A 222 21.07 6.01 30.96
CA ASP A 222 22.34 6.40 30.32
C ASP A 222 22.76 7.83 30.71
N GLU A 223 23.71 7.95 31.64
CA GLU A 223 24.24 9.23 32.13
C GLU A 223 24.98 10.05 31.04
N ARG A 224 25.44 9.42 29.95
CA ARG A 224 26.14 10.12 28.86
C ARG A 224 25.18 10.83 27.91
N GLU A 225 24.03 10.24 27.61
CA GLU A 225 23.03 10.82 26.71
C GLU A 225 22.07 11.77 27.43
N GLY A 226 21.69 11.43 28.67
CA GLY A 226 20.86 12.28 29.51
C GLY A 226 21.50 13.63 29.81
N SER A 227 22.83 13.72 29.86
CA SER A 227 23.56 14.98 30.07
C SER A 227 23.70 15.82 28.79
N ASP A 228 23.91 15.21 27.62
CA ASP A 228 24.01 15.90 26.33
C ASP A 228 22.65 16.39 25.81
N ILE A 229 21.58 15.62 26.00
CA ILE A 229 20.19 16.03 25.70
C ILE A 229 19.76 17.16 26.65
N LYS A 230 19.99 17.03 27.97
CA LYS A 230 19.71 18.11 28.95
C LYS A 230 20.55 19.37 28.70
N ARG A 231 21.73 19.26 28.11
CA ARG A 231 22.62 20.40 27.80
C ARG A 231 22.25 21.09 26.48
N LYS A 232 21.77 20.35 25.47
CA LYS A 232 21.34 20.90 24.16
C LYS A 232 19.88 21.40 24.15
N CYS A 233 18.98 20.82 24.94
CA CYS A 233 17.58 21.28 25.05
C CYS A 233 17.39 22.58 25.84
N LYS A 234 18.43 23.13 26.48
CA LYS A 234 18.32 24.37 27.28
C LYS A 234 17.94 25.63 26.48
N ASN A 235 17.91 25.58 25.15
CA ASN A 235 17.58 26.72 24.28
C ASN A 235 16.47 26.46 23.24
N GLY A 236 15.75 25.33 23.30
CA GLY A 236 14.69 24.98 22.34
C GLY A 236 13.31 24.93 22.98
N SER A 237 12.30 25.53 22.33
CA SER A 237 10.90 25.38 22.73
C SER A 237 10.45 23.94 22.48
N THR A 238 10.09 23.22 23.54
CA THR A 238 9.29 22.00 23.46
C THR A 238 7.88 22.38 22.99
N THR A 239 7.48 21.93 21.81
CA THR A 239 6.10 22.03 21.34
C THR A 239 5.44 20.67 21.43
N GLU A 240 4.61 20.47 22.46
CA GLU A 240 3.56 19.46 22.43
C GLU A 240 2.39 20.02 21.62
N SER A 241 2.15 19.51 20.42
CA SER A 241 0.96 19.86 19.64
C SER A 241 -0.15 18.83 19.87
N ARG A 242 -1.10 19.15 20.77
CA ARG A 242 -2.43 18.53 20.80
C ARG A 242 -3.29 19.16 19.71
N VAL A 243 -3.58 18.42 18.64
CA VAL A 243 -4.55 18.86 17.62
C VAL A 243 -5.94 18.44 18.06
N SER A 244 -6.89 19.38 18.04
CA SER A 244 -8.30 19.15 18.37
C SER A 244 -9.10 18.86 17.09
N PRO A 245 -10.02 17.89 17.08
CA PRO A 245 -10.79 17.55 15.89
C PRO A 245 -11.95 18.55 15.68
N SER A 246 -11.96 19.23 14.53
CA SER A 246 -13.09 20.07 14.13
C SER A 246 -14.19 19.24 13.45
N LYS A 247 -15.36 19.23 14.09
CA LYS A 247 -16.63 18.72 13.57
C LYS A 247 -17.09 19.48 12.33
N LYS A 248 -17.68 18.79 11.35
CA LYS A 248 -18.94 19.20 10.69
C LYS A 248 -19.51 18.09 9.81
N GLN A 249 -20.78 17.77 10.08
CA GLN A 249 -21.69 16.95 9.29
C GLN A 249 -23.05 17.67 9.28
N LYS A 250 -23.75 17.63 8.14
CA LYS A 250 -25.20 17.85 7.86
C LYS A 250 -25.35 18.43 6.44
N ALA A 251 -26.36 18.19 5.60
CA ALA A 251 -27.45 17.22 5.39
C ALA A 251 -28.36 17.84 4.27
N ILE A 252 -29.35 17.08 3.74
CA ILE A 252 -30.63 17.55 3.08
C ILE A 252 -30.52 17.80 1.54
N GLU A 253 -31.42 17.45 0.57
CA GLU A 253 -32.78 16.85 0.46
C GLU A 253 -33.06 16.35 -1.01
N THR A 254 -34.15 15.60 -1.12
CA THR A 254 -35.00 15.05 -2.22
C THR A 254 -35.26 15.90 -3.48
N ILE A 255 -35.52 15.28 -4.66
CA ILE A 255 -36.64 15.53 -5.63
C ILE A 255 -36.59 14.61 -6.90
N ARG A 256 -37.68 13.84 -7.08
CA ARG A 256 -38.54 13.49 -8.25
C ARG A 256 -38.04 12.87 -9.58
N GLU A 257 -38.85 11.88 -9.99
CA GLU A 257 -38.95 11.07 -11.22
C GLU A 257 -39.25 11.87 -12.50
N GLU A 258 -38.82 11.36 -13.68
CA GLU A 258 -39.58 11.33 -14.94
C GLU A 258 -38.93 10.43 -16.03
N ASN A 259 -39.74 10.02 -17.02
CA ASN A 259 -39.70 8.76 -17.79
C ASN A 259 -39.08 8.80 -19.22
N CYS A 260 -38.51 7.63 -19.62
CA CYS A 260 -38.64 6.85 -20.88
C CYS A 260 -38.22 7.40 -22.27
N VAL A 261 -37.44 6.63 -23.06
CA VAL A 261 -37.83 5.82 -24.24
C VAL A 261 -36.60 5.21 -24.95
N GLN A 262 -36.76 3.96 -25.41
CA GLN A 262 -35.80 3.01 -26.01
C GLN A 262 -35.57 3.21 -27.52
N ASP A 263 -34.50 2.61 -28.06
CA ASP A 263 -34.51 2.01 -29.42
C ASP A 263 -33.56 0.80 -29.51
N ASP A 264 -34.09 -0.29 -30.06
CA ASP A 264 -33.52 -1.65 -30.13
C ASP A 264 -32.64 -1.87 -31.38
N VAL A 265 -31.56 -2.66 -31.23
CA VAL A 265 -30.97 -3.42 -32.35
C VAL A 265 -30.65 -4.86 -31.92
N VAL A 266 -31.30 -5.81 -32.60
CA VAL A 266 -31.28 -7.25 -32.33
C VAL A 266 -30.06 -7.95 -32.93
N VAL A 267 -29.32 -8.71 -32.11
CA VAL A 267 -28.40 -9.76 -32.58
C VAL A 267 -28.66 -11.08 -31.82
N THR A 268 -28.65 -12.16 -32.58
CA THR A 268 -29.22 -13.50 -32.33
C THR A 268 -28.56 -14.31 -31.21
N LYS A 269 -29.39 -14.85 -30.29
CA LYS A 269 -29.05 -15.61 -29.07
C LYS A 269 -28.73 -17.11 -29.34
N ARG A 270 -27.67 -17.62 -28.71
CA ARG A 270 -27.65 -18.99 -28.12
C ARG A 270 -28.34 -18.92 -26.73
N PRO A 271 -28.90 -20.02 -26.20
CA PRO A 271 -29.85 -19.92 -25.08
C PRO A 271 -29.15 -19.37 -23.83
N ARG A 272 -29.52 -18.15 -23.44
CA ARG A 272 -29.09 -17.51 -22.19
C ARG A 272 -29.64 -18.34 -21.03
N LEU A 273 -28.78 -18.78 -20.12
CA LEU A 273 -29.20 -19.25 -18.81
C LEU A 273 -29.95 -18.11 -18.11
N ASN A 274 -31.03 -18.43 -17.39
CA ASN A 274 -31.82 -17.42 -16.70
C ASN A 274 -31.03 -16.94 -15.47
N HIS A 275 -30.19 -15.91 -15.63
CA HIS A 275 -29.32 -15.37 -14.57
C HIS A 275 -30.09 -14.84 -13.34
N SER A 276 -31.42 -14.77 -13.41
CA SER A 276 -32.32 -14.44 -12.31
C SER A 276 -32.69 -15.62 -11.41
N ALA A 277 -32.46 -16.87 -11.84
CA ALA A 277 -32.81 -18.03 -11.04
C ALA A 277 -31.78 -18.21 -9.91
N ILE A 278 -32.26 -18.09 -8.67
CA ILE A 278 -31.44 -18.30 -7.47
C ILE A 278 -30.88 -19.73 -7.48
N PRO A 279 -29.55 -19.94 -7.42
CA PRO A 279 -28.95 -21.26 -7.43
C PRO A 279 -29.39 -22.09 -6.23
N GLY A 280 -29.49 -23.41 -6.41
CA GLY A 280 -29.86 -24.31 -5.31
C GLY A 280 -28.92 -24.22 -4.10
N CYS A 281 -27.65 -23.87 -4.29
CA CYS A 281 -26.69 -23.67 -3.20
C CYS A 281 -26.97 -22.44 -2.33
N MET A 282 -27.93 -21.58 -2.71
CA MET A 282 -28.38 -20.42 -1.93
C MET A 282 -29.64 -20.72 -1.08
N GLU A 283 -30.25 -21.89 -1.23
CA GLU A 283 -31.43 -22.27 -0.44
C GLU A 283 -31.10 -22.34 1.06
N ASP A 284 -31.87 -21.66 1.90
CA ASP A 284 -31.61 -21.54 3.35
C ASP A 284 -30.20 -21.00 3.69
N ILE A 285 -29.61 -20.17 2.82
CA ILE A 285 -28.39 -19.44 3.18
C ILE A 285 -28.67 -18.50 4.37
N ARG A 286 -27.74 -18.45 5.30
CA ARG A 286 -27.83 -17.61 6.50
C ARG A 286 -26.80 -16.50 6.42
N ARG A 287 -27.08 -15.38 7.09
CA ARG A 287 -26.15 -14.24 7.11
C ARG A 287 -24.81 -14.59 7.76
N ASP A 288 -24.76 -15.59 8.63
CA ASP A 288 -23.56 -16.09 9.29
C ASP A 288 -22.82 -17.17 8.48
N ASP A 289 -23.20 -17.42 7.22
CA ASP A 289 -22.51 -18.43 6.40
C ASP A 289 -21.23 -17.90 5.73
N MET A 290 -21.25 -16.69 5.14
CA MET A 290 -20.04 -15.99 4.67
C MET A 290 -20.35 -14.51 4.33
N GLU A 291 -19.41 -13.64 4.65
CA GLU A 291 -19.32 -12.26 4.16
C GLU A 291 -17.96 -12.04 3.46
N ILE A 292 -17.99 -11.46 2.25
CA ILE A 292 -16.81 -11.11 1.46
C ILE A 292 -16.54 -9.62 1.66
N VAL A 293 -15.38 -9.27 2.19
CA VAL A 293 -14.96 -7.88 2.39
C VAL A 293 -13.76 -7.55 1.51
N PHE A 294 -13.92 -6.60 0.60
CA PHE A 294 -12.85 -6.14 -0.28
C PHE A 294 -12.00 -5.10 0.45
N LEU A 295 -10.91 -5.52 1.09
CA LEU A 295 -10.04 -4.61 1.83
C LEU A 295 -9.23 -3.71 0.90
N GLY A 296 -8.95 -4.15 -0.32
CA GLY A 296 -8.38 -3.32 -1.36
C GLY A 296 -8.67 -3.86 -2.75
N THR A 297 -8.77 -2.95 -3.72
CA THR A 297 -9.33 -3.22 -5.05
C THR A 297 -8.51 -2.66 -6.21
N GLY A 298 -7.31 -2.15 -5.93
CA GLY A 298 -6.42 -1.53 -6.89
C GLY A 298 -5.25 -2.43 -7.28
N SER A 299 -4.70 -2.13 -8.45
CA SER A 299 -3.52 -2.79 -9.02
C SER A 299 -2.23 -1.99 -8.83
N SER A 300 -1.11 -2.70 -8.64
CA SER A 300 0.29 -2.28 -8.66
C SER A 300 0.77 -1.37 -7.54
N GLN A 301 0.13 -0.22 -7.33
CA GLN A 301 0.52 0.76 -6.31
C GLN A 301 -0.70 1.11 -5.47
N PRO A 302 -0.59 1.70 -4.28
CA PRO A 302 -1.74 2.30 -3.60
C PRO A 302 -2.10 3.68 -4.19
N SER A 303 -3.39 3.96 -4.35
CA SER A 303 -3.91 5.27 -4.75
C SER A 303 -4.69 5.94 -3.63
N LYS A 304 -5.10 7.18 -3.87
CA LYS A 304 -6.00 7.90 -2.96
C LYS A 304 -7.30 7.12 -2.69
N TYR A 305 -7.88 6.48 -3.70
CA TYR A 305 -9.24 5.91 -3.60
C TYR A 305 -9.27 4.39 -3.48
N ARG A 306 -8.23 3.69 -3.97
CA ARG A 306 -8.12 2.24 -3.93
C ARG A 306 -6.78 1.83 -3.32
N ASN A 307 -6.82 0.96 -2.33
CA ASN A 307 -5.67 0.25 -1.81
C ASN A 307 -5.32 -0.93 -2.72
N VAL A 308 -4.13 -1.50 -2.54
CA VAL A 308 -3.71 -2.74 -3.22
C VAL A 308 -4.49 -3.96 -2.74
N SER A 309 -4.44 -5.06 -3.49
CA SER A 309 -5.42 -6.14 -3.37
C SER A 309 -5.36 -6.92 -2.07
N SER A 310 -6.54 -7.06 -1.45
CA SER A 310 -6.78 -8.00 -0.36
C SER A 310 -8.27 -8.22 -0.20
N ILE A 311 -8.68 -9.47 -0.03
CA ILE A 311 -10.07 -9.88 0.15
C ILE A 311 -10.16 -10.71 1.42
N PHE A 312 -10.96 -10.23 2.38
CA PHE A 312 -11.21 -10.91 3.64
C PHE A 312 -12.52 -11.67 3.58
N LEU A 313 -12.46 -12.98 3.81
CA LEU A 313 -13.62 -13.86 3.92
C LEU A 313 -13.94 -14.06 5.39
N ASN A 314 -15.04 -13.47 5.83
CA ASN A 314 -15.55 -13.64 7.18
C ASN A 314 -16.52 -14.84 7.20
N LEU A 315 -16.12 -15.92 7.87
CA LEU A 315 -16.93 -17.12 8.09
C LEU A 315 -17.53 -17.13 9.51
N PHE A 316 -17.56 -15.96 10.16
CA PHE A 316 -18.12 -15.69 11.48
C PHE A 316 -17.57 -16.66 12.53
N SER A 317 -18.43 -17.47 13.15
CA SER A 317 -18.03 -18.42 14.20
C SER A 317 -17.06 -19.50 13.71
N LYS A 318 -16.92 -19.68 12.39
CA LYS A 318 -15.99 -20.65 11.79
C LYS A 318 -14.60 -20.05 11.57
N GLY A 319 -14.42 -18.75 11.82
CA GLY A 319 -13.17 -18.00 11.65
C GLY A 319 -13.15 -17.20 10.36
N SER A 320 -11.96 -16.93 9.85
CA SER A 320 -11.77 -16.07 8.67
C SER A 320 -10.64 -16.56 7.76
N MET A 321 -10.61 -16.05 6.52
CA MET A 321 -9.53 -16.30 5.56
C MET A 321 -9.18 -15.00 4.82
N LEU A 322 -7.93 -14.89 4.35
CA LEU A 322 -7.51 -13.83 3.43
C LEU A 322 -7.15 -14.41 2.07
N LEU A 323 -7.62 -13.78 1.01
CA LEU A 323 -7.17 -13.99 -0.37
C LEU A 323 -6.39 -12.75 -0.80
N ASP A 324 -5.09 -12.91 -0.99
CA ASP A 324 -4.10 -11.83 -1.10
C ASP A 324 -4.06 -10.90 0.15
N CYS A 325 -2.91 -10.30 0.36
CA CYS A 325 -2.59 -9.47 1.52
C CYS A 325 -1.61 -8.36 1.12
N GLY A 326 -2.04 -7.48 0.22
CA GLY A 326 -1.26 -6.31 -0.18
C GLY A 326 -0.96 -5.34 0.99
N GLU A 327 -0.07 -4.38 0.77
CA GLU A 327 0.28 -3.34 1.75
C GLU A 327 -0.96 -2.68 2.36
N ALA A 328 -0.91 -2.42 3.67
CA ALA A 328 -1.95 -1.79 4.48
C ALA A 328 -3.24 -2.63 4.70
N THR A 329 -3.20 -3.94 4.42
CA THR A 329 -4.33 -4.84 4.72
C THR A 329 -4.76 -4.77 6.19
N LEU A 330 -3.80 -4.75 7.12
CA LEU A 330 -4.09 -4.62 8.56
C LEU A 330 -4.77 -3.28 8.91
N GLY A 331 -4.35 -2.18 8.27
CA GLY A 331 -4.98 -0.87 8.42
C GLY A 331 -6.44 -0.88 7.91
N GLN A 332 -6.68 -1.50 6.76
CA GLN A 332 -8.02 -1.61 6.19
C GLN A 332 -8.96 -2.49 7.06
N LEU A 333 -8.44 -3.54 7.71
CA LEU A 333 -9.18 -4.30 8.72
C LEU A 333 -9.59 -3.42 9.91
N LYS A 334 -8.64 -2.66 10.48
CA LYS A 334 -8.91 -1.72 11.58
C LYS A 334 -9.93 -0.66 11.19
N ARG A 335 -9.88 -0.18 9.95
CA ARG A 335 -10.84 0.79 9.42
C ARG A 335 -12.25 0.21 9.24
N ARG A 336 -12.37 -1.07 8.88
CA ARG A 336 -13.65 -1.77 8.71
C ARG A 336 -14.29 -2.21 10.01
N PHE A 337 -13.49 -2.73 10.94
CA PHE A 337 -13.98 -3.45 12.13
C PHE A 337 -13.67 -2.73 13.45
N GLY A 338 -12.95 -1.61 13.41
CA GLY A 338 -12.32 -1.03 14.60
C GLY A 338 -11.09 -1.85 15.04
N ILE A 339 -10.40 -1.40 16.08
CA ILE A 339 -9.19 -2.06 16.57
C ILE A 339 -9.52 -3.45 17.12
N GLU A 340 -10.46 -3.54 18.06
CA GLU A 340 -10.86 -4.81 18.68
C GLU A 340 -11.40 -5.82 17.66
N GLY A 341 -12.24 -5.36 16.73
CA GLY A 341 -12.79 -6.23 15.68
C GLY A 341 -11.75 -6.67 14.65
N ALA A 342 -10.73 -5.85 14.38
CA ALA A 342 -9.60 -6.25 13.54
C ALA A 342 -8.70 -7.27 14.25
N ASP A 343 -8.47 -7.09 15.55
CA ASP A 343 -7.73 -8.07 16.35
C ASP A 343 -8.47 -9.41 16.38
N GLU A 344 -9.80 -9.41 16.59
CA GLU A 344 -10.62 -10.63 16.47
C GLU A 344 -10.56 -11.24 15.06
N ALA A 345 -10.65 -10.42 14.02
CA ALA A 345 -10.54 -10.87 12.64
C ALA A 345 -9.19 -11.54 12.34
N VAL A 346 -8.09 -10.99 12.86
CA VAL A 346 -6.73 -11.51 12.70
C VAL A 346 -6.48 -12.75 13.55
N SER A 347 -6.90 -12.75 14.83
CA SER A 347 -6.79 -13.91 15.73
C SER A 347 -7.60 -15.11 15.24
N SER A 348 -8.74 -14.88 14.58
CA SER A 348 -9.61 -15.93 14.04
C SER A 348 -9.22 -16.43 12.64
N LEU A 349 -8.12 -15.92 12.05
CA LEU A 349 -7.63 -16.36 10.75
C LEU A 349 -7.33 -17.87 10.78
N ARG A 350 -7.90 -18.56 9.82
CA ARG A 350 -7.77 -20.01 9.59
C ARG A 350 -6.64 -20.31 8.62
N CYS A 351 -6.54 -19.55 7.55
CA CYS A 351 -5.40 -19.55 6.63
C CYS A 351 -5.37 -18.26 5.80
N ILE A 352 -4.22 -18.01 5.17
CA ILE A 352 -4.04 -16.96 4.17
C ILE A 352 -3.63 -17.63 2.86
N TRP A 353 -4.25 -17.25 1.76
CA TRP A 353 -3.90 -17.72 0.42
C TRP A 353 -3.41 -16.55 -0.44
N ILE A 354 -2.27 -16.70 -1.09
CA ILE A 354 -1.64 -15.68 -1.94
C ILE A 354 -1.54 -16.19 -3.37
N SER A 355 -2.03 -15.39 -4.31
CA SER A 355 -2.12 -15.73 -5.73
C SER A 355 -0.77 -15.85 -6.42
N HIS A 356 0.13 -14.88 -6.19
CA HIS A 356 1.43 -14.79 -6.84
C HIS A 356 2.39 -13.82 -6.10
N ILE A 357 3.60 -13.62 -6.63
CA ILE A 357 4.71 -12.94 -5.95
C ILE A 357 4.77 -11.42 -6.14
N HIS A 358 3.85 -10.78 -6.89
CA HIS A 358 3.90 -9.32 -7.00
C HIS A 358 3.50 -8.63 -5.68
N ALA A 359 4.21 -7.55 -5.35
CA ALA A 359 4.17 -6.91 -4.03
C ALA A 359 2.77 -6.44 -3.61
N ASP A 360 1.95 -6.01 -4.57
CA ASP A 360 0.57 -5.56 -4.37
C ASP A 360 -0.38 -6.67 -3.90
N HIS A 361 0.06 -7.93 -3.85
CA HIS A 361 -0.73 -9.06 -3.37
C HIS A 361 -0.22 -9.68 -2.07
N HIS A 362 0.97 -9.29 -1.56
CA HIS A 362 1.53 -9.92 -0.35
C HIS A 362 2.35 -9.02 0.57
N ALA A 363 2.63 -7.76 0.19
CA ALA A 363 3.51 -6.89 0.99
C ALA A 363 3.00 -6.60 2.42
N GLY A 364 1.70 -6.77 2.69
CA GLY A 364 1.11 -6.65 4.04
C GLY A 364 1.08 -7.94 4.85
N LEU A 365 1.50 -9.07 4.26
CA LEU A 365 1.41 -10.40 4.88
C LEU A 365 2.22 -10.50 6.17
N ALA A 366 3.45 -10.00 6.17
CA ALA A 366 4.32 -10.04 7.34
C ALA A 366 3.73 -9.28 8.54
N SER A 367 3.12 -8.11 8.32
CA SER A 367 2.44 -7.36 9.38
C SER A 367 1.23 -8.10 9.96
N VAL A 368 0.42 -8.74 9.12
CA VAL A 368 -0.74 -9.53 9.59
C VAL A 368 -0.28 -10.73 10.41
N LEU A 369 0.78 -11.41 9.99
CA LEU A 369 1.36 -12.55 10.70
C LEU A 369 1.99 -12.13 12.04
N ALA A 370 2.76 -11.05 12.05
CA ALA A 370 3.35 -10.48 13.27
C ALA A 370 2.25 -10.07 14.27
N GLN A 371 1.20 -9.38 13.81
CA GLN A 371 0.04 -9.01 14.64
C GLN A 371 -0.64 -10.26 15.22
N ARG A 372 -0.88 -11.30 14.40
CA ARG A 372 -1.51 -12.54 14.88
C ARG A 372 -0.68 -13.22 15.97
N ARG A 373 0.64 -13.34 15.77
CA ARG A 373 1.56 -13.88 16.77
C ARG A 373 1.42 -13.13 18.09
N ASP A 374 1.46 -11.80 18.04
CA ASP A 374 1.42 -10.97 19.24
C ASP A 374 0.08 -11.12 19.99
N LEU A 375 -1.03 -11.15 19.26
CA LEU A 375 -2.36 -11.37 19.84
C LEU A 375 -2.53 -12.75 20.48
N LEU A 376 -1.83 -13.77 19.97
CA LEU A 376 -1.99 -15.16 20.41
C LEU A 376 -0.85 -15.66 21.31
N THR A 377 0.11 -14.80 21.68
CA THR A 377 1.33 -15.21 22.43
C THR A 377 1.03 -15.97 23.72
N GLU A 378 -0.06 -15.62 24.44
CA GLU A 378 -0.44 -16.26 25.70
C GLU A 378 -1.51 -17.37 25.57
N THR A 379 -1.98 -17.64 24.35
CA THR A 379 -3.05 -18.61 24.08
C THR A 379 -2.46 -19.79 23.30
N PRO A 380 -2.65 -21.06 23.72
CA PRO A 380 -2.23 -22.19 22.90
C PRO A 380 -2.92 -22.19 21.54
N HIS A 381 -2.14 -22.19 20.46
CA HIS A 381 -2.65 -22.17 19.10
C HIS A 381 -1.70 -22.94 18.15
N ASP A 382 -2.25 -23.34 17.00
CA ASP A 382 -1.46 -23.85 15.89
C ASP A 382 -0.94 -22.66 15.05
N PRO A 383 0.29 -22.73 14.49
CA PRO A 383 0.80 -21.72 13.56
C PRO A 383 -0.11 -21.56 12.34
N LEU A 384 -0.21 -20.34 11.80
CA LEU A 384 -1.12 -20.07 10.69
C LEU A 384 -0.63 -20.73 9.38
N ILE A 385 -1.53 -21.39 8.65
CA ILE A 385 -1.19 -21.92 7.33
C ILE A 385 -1.22 -20.78 6.30
N VAL A 386 -0.09 -20.55 5.64
CA VAL A 386 0.05 -19.65 4.50
C VAL A 386 0.22 -20.48 3.23
N ILE A 387 -0.72 -20.35 2.31
CA ILE A 387 -0.72 -21.04 1.01
C ILE A 387 -0.27 -20.04 -0.05
N GLY A 388 0.79 -20.33 -0.81
CA GLY A 388 1.29 -19.40 -1.83
C GLY A 388 2.31 -20.01 -2.78
N PRO A 389 2.81 -19.26 -3.77
CA PRO A 389 3.86 -19.72 -4.69
C PRO A 389 5.20 -19.91 -3.95
N THR A 390 6.08 -20.83 -4.38
CA THR A 390 7.38 -21.06 -3.68
C THR A 390 8.20 -19.78 -3.51
N GLN A 391 8.13 -18.84 -4.45
CA GLN A 391 8.87 -17.58 -4.34
C GLN A 391 8.50 -16.80 -3.07
N LEU A 392 7.22 -16.84 -2.67
CA LEU A 392 6.76 -16.24 -1.41
C LEU A 392 7.38 -16.94 -0.20
N LYS A 393 7.58 -18.26 -0.27
CA LYS A 393 8.27 -19.01 0.80
C LYS A 393 9.66 -18.44 1.05
N TYR A 394 10.44 -18.18 -0.01
CA TYR A 394 11.79 -17.66 0.16
C TYR A 394 11.79 -16.27 0.79
N PHE A 395 10.87 -15.40 0.38
CA PHE A 395 10.64 -14.11 1.03
C PHE A 395 10.36 -14.28 2.53
N LEU A 396 9.38 -15.11 2.90
CA LEU A 396 9.00 -15.31 4.29
C LEU A 396 10.10 -16.00 5.12
N ASP A 397 10.85 -16.93 4.51
CA ASP A 397 11.97 -17.62 5.14
C ASP A 397 13.14 -16.67 5.46
N ASP A 398 13.40 -15.70 4.59
CA ASP A 398 14.41 -14.67 4.82
C ASP A 398 13.90 -13.59 5.78
N TYR A 399 12.64 -13.17 5.63
CA TYR A 399 12.04 -12.15 6.48
C TYR A 399 11.90 -12.63 7.94
N GLN A 400 11.58 -13.91 8.19
CA GLN A 400 11.46 -14.42 9.56
C GLN A 400 12.77 -14.40 10.37
N LYS A 401 13.92 -14.11 9.72
CA LYS A 401 15.19 -13.82 10.41
C LYS A 401 15.14 -12.48 11.16
N LEU A 402 14.25 -11.57 10.76
CA LEU A 402 13.98 -10.29 11.42
C LEU A 402 12.98 -10.44 12.56
N GLU A 403 11.82 -11.04 12.27
CA GLU A 403 10.73 -11.19 13.23
C GLU A 403 10.00 -12.53 13.02
N HIS A 404 9.70 -13.23 14.11
CA HIS A 404 9.01 -14.52 14.03
C HIS A 404 7.59 -14.35 13.47
N LEU A 405 7.18 -15.17 12.51
CA LEU A 405 5.87 -14.98 11.85
C LEU A 405 4.79 -15.97 12.29
N ASP A 406 5.09 -16.93 13.19
CA ASP A 406 4.17 -17.99 13.64
C ASP A 406 3.33 -18.61 12.49
N MET A 407 4.02 -19.16 11.49
CA MET A 407 3.38 -19.69 10.29
C MET A 407 3.95 -21.02 9.82
N GLN A 408 3.12 -21.76 9.08
CA GLN A 408 3.51 -22.90 8.27
C GLN A 408 3.22 -22.60 6.80
N PHE A 409 4.21 -22.78 5.94
CA PHE A 409 4.07 -22.52 4.52
C PHE A 409 3.67 -23.76 3.72
N LEU A 410 2.64 -23.63 2.88
CA LEU A 410 2.20 -24.64 1.92
C LEU A 410 2.26 -24.08 0.49
N ASP A 411 2.90 -24.80 -0.41
CA ASP A 411 2.99 -24.40 -1.81
C ASP A 411 1.66 -24.57 -2.55
N CYS A 412 1.24 -23.58 -3.36
CA CYS A 412 0.11 -23.69 -4.27
C CYS A 412 0.17 -24.93 -5.17
N GLU A 413 1.36 -25.39 -5.56
CA GLU A 413 1.53 -26.63 -6.34
C GLU A 413 0.95 -27.87 -5.63
N ARG A 414 0.91 -27.88 -4.30
CA ARG A 414 0.37 -28.96 -3.48
C ARG A 414 -1.14 -28.90 -3.30
N THR A 415 -1.77 -27.79 -3.70
CA THR A 415 -3.22 -27.59 -3.61
C THR A 415 -3.88 -27.51 -5.00
N LYS A 416 -3.21 -27.96 -6.07
CA LYS A 416 -3.80 -28.00 -7.42
C LYS A 416 -4.87 -29.09 -7.61
N GLU A 417 -4.85 -30.08 -6.74
CA GLU A 417 -5.81 -31.18 -6.71
C GLU A 417 -6.55 -31.15 -5.38
N PRO A 418 -7.81 -31.61 -5.33
CA PRO A 418 -8.61 -31.62 -4.09
C PRO A 418 -8.12 -32.64 -3.05
N HIS A 419 -7.23 -33.56 -3.43
CA HIS A 419 -6.73 -34.61 -2.55
C HIS A 419 -5.54 -34.14 -1.72
N LEU A 420 -5.76 -33.94 -0.43
CA LEU A 420 -4.77 -33.42 0.52
C LEU A 420 -4.13 -34.56 1.36
N ASP A 421 -3.67 -35.64 0.73
CA ASP A 421 -3.13 -36.81 1.45
C ASP A 421 -1.60 -36.83 1.53
N GLY A 422 -1.07 -37.43 2.60
CA GLY A 422 0.32 -37.95 2.63
C GLY A 422 1.39 -37.00 3.16
N GLN A 423 1.05 -35.81 3.66
CA GLN A 423 1.96 -34.93 4.41
C GLN A 423 1.26 -34.27 5.61
N PRO A 424 1.94 -34.07 6.77
CA PRO A 424 1.32 -33.51 7.97
C PRO A 424 0.62 -32.17 7.75
N ILE A 425 1.23 -31.25 6.99
CA ILE A 425 0.64 -29.94 6.70
C ILE A 425 -0.64 -30.02 5.85
N LEU A 426 -0.76 -31.03 4.99
CA LEU A 426 -1.98 -31.26 4.19
C LEU A 426 -3.12 -31.77 5.06
N GLU A 427 -2.82 -32.61 6.06
CA GLU A 427 -3.81 -33.01 7.08
C GLU A 427 -4.22 -31.84 7.97
N SER A 428 -3.27 -30.97 8.35
CA SER A 428 -3.60 -29.71 9.04
C SER A 428 -4.51 -28.83 8.20
N LEU A 429 -4.23 -28.67 6.90
CA LEU A 429 -5.09 -27.91 6.00
C LEU A 429 -6.49 -28.54 5.90
N LYS A 430 -6.61 -29.87 5.77
CA LYS A 430 -7.93 -30.55 5.78
C LYS A 430 -8.72 -30.21 7.04
N LYS A 431 -8.09 -30.27 8.22
CA LYS A 431 -8.72 -29.90 9.50
C LYS A 431 -9.20 -28.45 9.45
N VAL A 432 -8.34 -27.53 8.99
CA VAL A 432 -8.66 -26.11 8.85
C VAL A 432 -9.86 -25.89 7.90
N LEU A 433 -9.90 -26.56 6.75
CA LEU A 433 -11.02 -26.46 5.80
C LEU A 433 -12.32 -26.99 6.41
N VAL A 434 -12.28 -28.14 7.09
CA VAL A 434 -13.47 -28.70 7.76
C VAL A 434 -14.01 -27.75 8.84
N GLU A 435 -13.14 -27.18 9.68
CA GLU A 435 -13.52 -26.19 10.70
C GLU A 435 -14.10 -24.91 10.09
N ALA A 436 -13.58 -24.49 8.93
CA ALA A 436 -14.09 -23.37 8.14
C ALA A 436 -15.42 -23.69 7.41
N GLY A 437 -15.87 -24.95 7.40
CA GLY A 437 -17.05 -25.39 6.64
C GLY A 437 -16.82 -25.51 5.14
N LEU A 438 -15.56 -25.72 4.73
CA LEU A 438 -15.13 -25.92 3.35
C LEU A 438 -14.86 -27.40 3.06
N GLU A 439 -15.31 -27.85 1.89
CA GLU A 439 -15.01 -29.16 1.31
C GLU A 439 -13.62 -29.15 0.69
N THR A 440 -13.30 -28.10 -0.09
CA THR A 440 -12.04 -28.01 -0.83
C THR A 440 -11.52 -26.58 -0.97
N LEU A 441 -10.21 -26.48 -1.07
CA LEU A 441 -9.45 -25.33 -1.58
C LEU A 441 -8.55 -25.83 -2.70
N VAL A 442 -8.69 -25.28 -3.90
CA VAL A 442 -7.91 -25.70 -5.07
C VAL A 442 -7.23 -24.50 -5.74
N SER A 443 -5.90 -24.51 -5.82
CA SER A 443 -5.11 -23.52 -6.55
C SER A 443 -5.10 -23.85 -8.05
N VAL A 444 -5.54 -22.91 -8.88
CA VAL A 444 -5.68 -23.08 -10.34
C VAL A 444 -4.56 -22.29 -11.02
N PRO A 445 -3.65 -22.91 -11.80
CA PRO A 445 -2.62 -22.15 -12.51
C PRO A 445 -3.24 -21.20 -13.53
N VAL A 446 -2.80 -19.95 -13.55
CA VAL A 446 -3.31 -18.88 -14.43
C VAL A 446 -2.21 -18.24 -15.28
N GLU A 447 -2.59 -17.44 -16.27
CA GLU A 447 -1.67 -16.81 -17.22
C GLU A 447 -1.25 -15.40 -16.76
N HIS A 448 -0.15 -15.28 -16.01
CA HIS A 448 0.38 -13.99 -15.56
C HIS A 448 1.91 -14.01 -15.40
N CYS A 449 2.45 -14.10 -14.19
CA CYS A 449 3.87 -14.35 -13.93
C CYS A 449 4.13 -15.86 -13.78
N GLU A 450 5.40 -16.25 -13.64
CA GLU A 450 5.74 -17.62 -13.29
C GLU A 450 5.11 -17.98 -11.93
N ARG A 451 4.38 -19.10 -11.89
CA ARG A 451 3.68 -19.60 -10.70
C ARG A 451 2.67 -18.61 -10.13
N ALA A 452 1.81 -18.10 -11.02
CA ALA A 452 0.59 -17.41 -10.65
C ALA A 452 -0.60 -18.37 -10.61
N TYR A 453 -1.49 -18.15 -9.64
CA TYR A 453 -2.67 -18.98 -9.42
C TYR A 453 -3.92 -18.14 -9.18
N GLY A 454 -5.09 -18.69 -9.52
CA GLY A 454 -6.38 -18.39 -8.92
C GLY A 454 -6.74 -19.45 -7.87
N VAL A 455 -7.86 -19.31 -7.18
CA VAL A 455 -8.32 -20.27 -6.16
C VAL A 455 -9.80 -20.58 -6.30
N VAL A 456 -10.16 -21.85 -6.10
CA VAL A 456 -11.52 -22.33 -5.92
C VAL A 456 -11.72 -22.70 -4.46
N LEU A 457 -12.73 -22.11 -3.82
CA LEU A 457 -13.24 -22.51 -2.52
C LEU A 457 -14.62 -23.11 -2.69
N LYS A 458 -14.83 -24.31 -2.16
CA LYS A 458 -16.13 -24.98 -2.18
C LYS A 458 -16.57 -25.27 -0.76
N ALA A 459 -17.75 -24.79 -0.37
CA ALA A 459 -18.34 -25.13 0.92
C ALA A 459 -18.87 -26.56 0.93
N VAL A 460 -18.98 -27.14 2.13
CA VAL A 460 -19.62 -28.44 2.31
C VAL A 460 -21.11 -28.37 1.97
N ASN A 461 -21.67 -29.49 1.51
CA ASN A 461 -23.11 -29.63 1.38
C ASN A 461 -23.78 -29.53 2.76
N ARG A 462 -24.97 -28.95 2.81
CA ARG A 462 -25.77 -28.79 4.02
C ARG A 462 -27.11 -29.48 3.89
N VAL A 463 -27.72 -29.89 5.00
CA VAL A 463 -29.07 -30.46 4.99
C VAL A 463 -30.03 -29.40 5.52
N ASN A 464 -31.07 -29.10 4.75
CA ASN A 464 -32.07 -28.12 5.16
C ASN A 464 -33.07 -28.71 6.19
N ARG A 465 -34.02 -27.89 6.66
CA ARG A 465 -34.99 -28.29 7.70
C ARG A 465 -35.88 -29.47 7.31
N VAL A 466 -36.08 -29.71 6.01
CA VAL A 466 -36.92 -30.80 5.49
C VAL A 466 -36.09 -32.02 5.06
N GLY A 467 -34.81 -32.07 5.39
CA GLY A 467 -33.93 -33.21 5.08
C GLY A 467 -33.38 -33.22 3.65
N LYS A 468 -33.60 -32.17 2.86
CA LYS A 468 -33.05 -32.04 1.50
C LYS A 468 -31.57 -31.67 1.58
N MET A 469 -30.74 -32.38 0.81
CA MET A 469 -29.34 -32.04 0.62
C MET A 469 -29.22 -30.80 -0.26
N ILE A 470 -28.61 -29.76 0.26
CA ILE A 470 -28.33 -28.49 -0.40
C ILE A 470 -26.85 -28.44 -0.75
N PRO A 471 -26.48 -28.21 -2.03
CA PRO A 471 -25.09 -28.12 -2.41
C PRO A 471 -24.40 -26.93 -1.75
N GLY A 472 -23.12 -27.09 -1.40
CA GLY A 472 -22.30 -25.96 -0.94
C GLY A 472 -22.11 -24.90 -2.01
N TRP A 473 -21.89 -23.65 -1.58
CA TRP A 473 -21.53 -22.57 -2.49
C TRP A 473 -20.11 -22.76 -3.05
N LYS A 474 -19.84 -22.16 -4.20
CA LYS A 474 -18.53 -22.19 -4.86
C LYS A 474 -18.07 -20.76 -5.14
N LEU A 475 -16.96 -20.35 -4.54
CA LEU A 475 -16.29 -19.08 -4.78
C LEU A 475 -15.02 -19.32 -5.58
N VAL A 476 -14.80 -18.53 -6.63
CA VAL A 476 -13.55 -18.55 -7.39
C VAL A 476 -12.96 -17.14 -7.40
N TYR A 477 -11.66 -17.04 -7.12
CA TYR A 477 -10.90 -15.80 -7.25
C TYR A 477 -9.79 -15.99 -8.29
N SER A 478 -9.69 -15.07 -9.23
CA SER A 478 -8.77 -15.20 -10.38
C SER A 478 -7.29 -15.03 -10.03
N GLY A 479 -6.97 -14.25 -8.99
CA GLY A 479 -5.67 -13.57 -8.94
C GLY A 479 -5.50 -12.66 -10.16
N ASP A 480 -4.24 -12.35 -10.51
CA ASP A 480 -3.94 -11.65 -11.76
C ASP A 480 -3.81 -12.62 -12.91
N THR A 481 -4.48 -12.31 -14.03
CA THR A 481 -4.42 -13.18 -15.20
C THR A 481 -4.94 -12.58 -16.49
N ARG A 482 -4.34 -13.03 -17.61
CA ARG A 482 -5.03 -13.11 -18.90
C ARG A 482 -6.18 -14.12 -18.85
N PRO A 483 -7.28 -13.91 -19.60
CA PRO A 483 -8.32 -14.92 -19.74
C PRO A 483 -7.71 -16.25 -20.17
N CYS A 484 -7.94 -17.31 -19.39
CA CYS A 484 -7.34 -18.62 -19.63
C CYS A 484 -8.32 -19.77 -19.37
N ASP A 485 -8.17 -20.85 -20.15
CA ASP A 485 -9.10 -22.00 -20.15
C ASP A 485 -9.19 -22.70 -18.79
N LYS A 486 -8.09 -22.74 -18.03
CA LYS A 486 -8.05 -23.40 -16.72
C LYS A 486 -8.96 -22.69 -15.73
N LEU A 487 -8.89 -21.35 -15.67
CA LEU A 487 -9.75 -20.55 -14.81
C LEU A 487 -11.21 -20.63 -15.27
N ILE A 488 -11.46 -20.63 -16.58
CA ILE A 488 -12.81 -20.79 -17.13
C ILE A 488 -13.44 -22.10 -16.64
N ARG A 489 -12.77 -23.24 -16.87
CA ARG A 489 -13.25 -24.56 -16.40
C ARG A 489 -13.41 -24.62 -14.89
N ALA A 490 -12.46 -24.05 -14.15
CA ALA A 490 -12.54 -24.00 -12.69
C ALA A 490 -13.72 -23.13 -12.19
N SER A 491 -14.16 -22.15 -12.97
CA SER A 491 -15.23 -21.21 -12.64
C SER A 491 -16.62 -21.65 -13.10
N GLU A 492 -16.73 -22.73 -13.90
CA GLU A 492 -18.02 -23.25 -14.35
C GLU A 492 -18.99 -23.47 -13.18
N GLY A 493 -20.17 -22.84 -13.28
CA GLY A 493 -21.23 -22.92 -12.28
C GLY A 493 -20.88 -22.34 -10.90
N ALA A 494 -19.87 -21.48 -10.80
CA ALA A 494 -19.53 -20.81 -9.55
C ALA A 494 -20.69 -19.93 -9.04
N THR A 495 -20.87 -19.91 -7.72
CA THR A 495 -21.80 -19.00 -7.04
C THR A 495 -21.30 -17.57 -7.15
N VAL A 496 -20.01 -17.36 -6.91
CA VAL A 496 -19.34 -16.07 -7.07
C VAL A 496 -18.01 -16.29 -7.80
N LEU A 497 -17.79 -15.52 -8.85
CA LEU A 497 -16.47 -15.34 -9.45
C LEU A 497 -15.99 -13.92 -9.16
N ILE A 498 -14.87 -13.80 -8.46
CA ILE A 498 -14.15 -12.55 -8.29
C ILE A 498 -13.03 -12.54 -9.34
N HIS A 499 -13.11 -11.63 -10.30
CA HIS A 499 -12.18 -11.59 -11.43
C HIS A 499 -11.47 -10.23 -11.51
N GLU A 500 -10.18 -10.26 -11.80
CA GLU A 500 -9.42 -9.05 -12.10
C GLU A 500 -9.93 -8.39 -13.40
N ALA A 501 -10.00 -7.07 -13.40
CA ALA A 501 -10.38 -6.28 -14.56
C ALA A 501 -9.47 -5.05 -14.63
N THR A 502 -8.16 -5.31 -14.69
CA THR A 502 -7.13 -4.29 -14.49
C THR A 502 -7.22 -3.16 -15.50
N PHE A 503 -7.45 -3.47 -16.77
CA PHE A 503 -7.44 -2.48 -17.85
C PHE A 503 -8.84 -2.21 -18.41
N GLU A 504 -9.06 -0.98 -18.85
CA GLU A 504 -10.18 -0.63 -19.71
C GLU A 504 -9.98 -1.23 -21.11
N ASP A 505 -11.07 -1.37 -21.86
CA ASP A 505 -11.06 -2.05 -23.16
C ASP A 505 -10.19 -1.33 -24.21
N GLY A 506 -10.09 0.00 -24.11
CA GLY A 506 -9.19 0.82 -24.93
C GLY A 506 -7.70 0.50 -24.73
N LEU A 507 -7.32 -0.15 -23.62
CA LEU A 507 -5.94 -0.49 -23.27
C LEU A 507 -5.62 -1.98 -23.46
N SER A 508 -6.35 -2.68 -24.34
CA SER A 508 -6.17 -4.12 -24.59
C SER A 508 -4.73 -4.54 -24.95
N HIS A 509 -3.96 -3.69 -25.63
CA HIS A 509 -2.54 -3.95 -25.93
C HIS A 509 -1.70 -3.96 -24.65
N GLU A 510 -1.92 -3.00 -23.74
CA GLU A 510 -1.24 -2.97 -22.44
C GLU A 510 -1.65 -4.15 -21.57
N ALA A 511 -2.94 -4.49 -21.56
CA ALA A 511 -3.47 -5.64 -20.85
C ALA A 511 -2.76 -6.94 -21.27
N LYS A 512 -2.57 -7.15 -22.58
CA LYS A 512 -1.80 -8.30 -23.10
C LYS A 512 -0.32 -8.23 -22.72
N ALA A 513 0.31 -7.07 -22.87
CA ALA A 513 1.74 -6.90 -22.58
C ALA A 513 2.07 -7.13 -21.10
N LYS A 514 1.21 -6.65 -20.20
CA LYS A 514 1.33 -6.81 -18.74
C LYS A 514 0.63 -8.05 -18.20
N ARG A 515 0.01 -8.84 -19.07
CA ARG A 515 -0.67 -10.10 -18.77
C ARG A 515 -1.80 -9.99 -17.74
N HIS A 516 -2.67 -8.99 -17.95
CA HIS A 516 -3.90 -8.77 -17.19
C HIS A 516 -5.13 -8.76 -18.09
N SER A 517 -6.31 -8.82 -17.51
CA SER A 517 -7.58 -8.77 -18.23
C SER A 517 -8.07 -7.33 -18.45
N THR A 518 -8.76 -7.14 -19.57
CA THR A 518 -9.64 -5.97 -19.74
C THR A 518 -11.00 -6.21 -19.09
N THR A 519 -11.79 -5.16 -18.86
CA THR A 519 -13.15 -5.27 -18.34
C THR A 519 -14.02 -6.20 -19.21
N SER A 520 -14.07 -6.00 -20.53
CA SER A 520 -14.85 -6.86 -21.44
C SER A 520 -14.37 -8.30 -21.46
N GLU A 521 -13.08 -8.54 -21.26
CA GLU A 521 -12.54 -9.90 -21.18
C GLU A 521 -12.97 -10.61 -19.90
N ALA A 522 -12.92 -9.93 -18.75
CA ALA A 522 -13.43 -10.46 -17.49
C ALA A 522 -14.93 -10.77 -17.56
N LEU A 523 -15.72 -9.87 -18.17
CA LEU A 523 -17.15 -10.08 -18.42
C LEU A 523 -17.40 -11.33 -19.28
N LYS A 524 -16.64 -11.51 -20.36
CA LYS A 524 -16.73 -12.69 -21.22
C LYS A 524 -16.38 -13.97 -20.48
N VAL A 525 -15.38 -13.96 -19.61
CA VAL A 525 -15.04 -15.12 -18.76
C VAL A 525 -16.23 -15.46 -17.87
N GLY A 526 -16.84 -14.49 -17.18
CA GLY A 526 -18.02 -14.71 -16.35
C GLY A 526 -19.21 -15.31 -17.12
N ASP A 527 -19.50 -14.79 -18.31
CA ASP A 527 -20.58 -15.30 -19.19
C ASP A 527 -20.32 -16.74 -19.64
N LEU A 528 -19.10 -17.04 -20.12
CA LEU A 528 -18.71 -18.39 -20.55
C LEU A 528 -18.82 -19.42 -19.43
N CYS A 529 -18.55 -19.02 -18.19
CA CYS A 529 -18.59 -19.89 -17.03
C CYS A 529 -20.02 -20.08 -16.47
N GLY A 530 -20.98 -19.28 -16.92
CA GLY A 530 -22.35 -19.29 -16.39
C GLY A 530 -22.42 -19.00 -14.88
N VAL A 531 -21.58 -18.07 -14.39
CA VAL A 531 -21.51 -17.77 -12.95
C VAL A 531 -22.78 -17.07 -12.47
N TYR A 532 -23.17 -17.34 -11.22
CA TYR A 532 -24.33 -16.68 -10.64
C TYR A 532 -24.06 -15.20 -10.37
N ARG A 533 -22.91 -14.85 -9.80
CA ARG A 533 -22.45 -13.47 -9.64
C ARG A 533 -21.00 -13.30 -10.04
N LEU A 534 -20.72 -12.21 -10.76
CA LEU A 534 -19.39 -11.76 -11.14
C LEU A 534 -19.07 -10.47 -10.36
N ILE A 535 -17.94 -10.45 -9.66
CA ILE A 535 -17.45 -9.26 -8.98
C ILE A 535 -16.11 -8.88 -9.60
N LEU A 536 -16.03 -7.69 -10.18
CA LEU A 536 -14.80 -7.18 -10.78
C LEU A 536 -13.96 -6.49 -9.70
N THR A 537 -12.64 -6.70 -9.72
CA THR A 537 -11.68 -6.08 -8.79
C THR A 537 -10.33 -5.81 -9.48
N HIS A 538 -9.32 -5.40 -8.69
CA HIS A 538 -7.94 -5.19 -9.11
C HIS A 538 -7.83 -4.21 -10.28
N PHE A 539 -8.39 -3.02 -10.11
CA PHE A 539 -8.46 -1.99 -11.16
C PHE A 539 -7.16 -1.19 -11.27
N SER A 540 -6.77 -0.84 -12.50
CA SER A 540 -5.66 0.08 -12.71
C SER A 540 -5.95 1.44 -12.06
N GLN A 541 -4.94 1.98 -11.39
CA GLN A 541 -5.06 3.24 -10.67
C GLN A 541 -4.77 4.48 -11.52
N ARG A 542 -4.59 4.33 -12.84
CA ARG A 542 -4.48 5.49 -13.75
C ARG A 542 -5.76 6.32 -13.76
N TYR A 543 -6.89 5.70 -13.46
CA TYR A 543 -8.22 6.33 -13.38
C TYR A 543 -8.80 6.11 -11.98
N PRO A 544 -8.63 7.09 -11.07
CA PRO A 544 -8.89 6.90 -9.64
C PRO A 544 -10.36 6.85 -9.23
N GLU A 545 -11.29 7.27 -10.09
CA GLU A 545 -12.72 7.33 -9.78
C GLU A 545 -13.46 6.33 -10.66
N ILE A 546 -14.62 5.82 -10.20
CA ILE A 546 -15.42 4.69 -10.74
C ILE A 546 -15.07 4.36 -12.20
N LEU A 547 -14.80 3.08 -12.51
CA LEU A 547 -14.62 2.60 -13.88
C LEU A 547 -15.50 3.42 -14.83
N GLU A 548 -14.90 4.10 -15.81
CA GLU A 548 -15.64 4.55 -16.98
C GLU A 548 -16.08 3.28 -17.68
N LEU A 549 -17.17 2.70 -17.16
CA LEU A 549 -17.92 1.68 -17.85
C LEU A 549 -18.40 2.40 -19.09
N ASP A 550 -17.83 2.04 -20.24
CA ASP A 550 -18.34 2.42 -21.56
C ASP A 550 -19.87 2.41 -21.52
N GLU A 551 -20.53 3.25 -22.32
CA GLU A 551 -21.98 3.51 -22.27
C GLU A 551 -22.88 2.25 -22.23
N THR A 552 -22.33 1.07 -22.55
CA THR A 552 -22.91 -0.24 -22.27
C THR A 552 -23.12 -0.54 -20.77
N PRO A 553 -24.36 -0.81 -20.35
CA PRO A 553 -24.65 -1.24 -18.98
C PRO A 553 -23.97 -2.58 -18.68
N LEU A 554 -23.48 -2.73 -17.44
CA LEU A 554 -22.97 -4.00 -16.94
C LEU A 554 -24.09 -5.05 -16.96
N PRO A 555 -23.76 -6.34 -17.20
CA PRO A 555 -24.72 -7.42 -17.05
C PRO A 555 -25.32 -7.44 -15.63
N ASP A 556 -26.61 -7.77 -15.51
CA ASP A 556 -27.34 -7.74 -14.23
C ASP A 556 -26.72 -8.59 -13.12
N ASN A 557 -25.95 -9.62 -13.48
CA ASN A 557 -25.25 -10.49 -12.53
C ASN A 557 -23.84 -9.99 -12.15
N THR A 558 -23.45 -8.80 -12.58
CA THR A 558 -22.10 -8.24 -12.39
C THR A 558 -22.12 -7.02 -11.48
N CYS A 559 -21.12 -6.93 -10.61
CA CYS A 559 -20.84 -5.72 -9.83
C CYS A 559 -19.34 -5.38 -9.80
N VAL A 560 -19.04 -4.17 -9.33
CA VAL A 560 -17.69 -3.62 -9.23
C VAL A 560 -17.31 -3.51 -7.75
N ALA A 561 -16.16 -4.04 -7.37
CA ALA A 561 -15.66 -3.95 -6.01
C ALA A 561 -15.15 -2.53 -5.69
N PHE A 562 -15.34 -2.12 -4.44
CA PHE A 562 -14.75 -0.93 -3.84
C PHE A 562 -14.02 -1.31 -2.56
N ASP A 563 -13.02 -0.54 -2.19
CA ASP A 563 -12.40 -0.68 -0.87
C ASP A 563 -13.48 -0.60 0.22
N LEU A 564 -13.38 -1.53 1.16
CA LEU A 564 -14.30 -1.75 2.28
C LEU A 564 -15.73 -2.17 1.88
N MET A 565 -15.98 -2.44 0.59
CA MET A 565 -17.24 -3.06 0.15
C MET A 565 -17.39 -4.42 0.81
N SER A 566 -18.58 -4.69 1.33
CA SER A 566 -18.94 -5.97 1.90
C SER A 566 -20.11 -6.59 1.16
N VAL A 567 -20.01 -7.89 0.86
CA VAL A 567 -21.05 -8.68 0.21
C VAL A 567 -21.34 -9.89 1.06
N ASN A 568 -22.49 -9.91 1.72
CA ASN A 568 -22.97 -11.11 2.41
C ASN A 568 -23.58 -12.09 1.39
N LEU A 569 -23.36 -13.39 1.57
CA LEU A 569 -23.97 -14.39 0.68
C LEU A 569 -25.50 -14.28 0.63
N ALA A 570 -26.15 -13.96 1.75
CA ALA A 570 -27.60 -13.82 1.80
C ALA A 570 -28.14 -12.69 0.92
N ASP A 571 -27.29 -11.71 0.57
CA ASP A 571 -27.67 -10.52 -0.20
C ASP A 571 -27.26 -10.64 -1.68
N LEU A 572 -26.71 -11.79 -2.12
CA LEU A 572 -26.26 -11.95 -3.51
C LEU A 572 -27.40 -11.80 -4.53
N CYS A 573 -28.64 -12.13 -4.17
CA CYS A 573 -29.78 -11.93 -5.07
C CYS A 573 -29.97 -10.46 -5.46
N ASP A 574 -29.62 -9.55 -4.57
CA ASP A 574 -29.79 -8.11 -4.74
C ASP A 574 -28.55 -7.44 -5.37
N LEU A 575 -27.44 -8.18 -5.45
CA LEU A 575 -26.21 -7.72 -6.08
C LEU A 575 -26.37 -7.71 -7.61
N GLY A 576 -26.38 -6.52 -8.22
CA GLY A 576 -26.56 -6.34 -9.67
C GLY A 576 -26.57 -4.89 -10.14
N SER A 577 -27.08 -4.67 -11.36
CA SER A 577 -27.08 -3.39 -12.09
C SER A 577 -27.76 -2.24 -11.33
N ALA A 578 -28.81 -2.51 -10.55
CA ALA A 578 -29.51 -1.49 -9.76
C ALA A 578 -28.61 -0.77 -8.75
N VAL A 579 -27.73 -1.50 -8.04
CA VAL A 579 -26.76 -0.90 -7.11
C VAL A 579 -25.72 -0.07 -7.86
N MET A 580 -25.39 -0.45 -9.10
CA MET A 580 -24.44 0.28 -9.93
C MET A 580 -25.02 1.58 -10.50
N GLU A 581 -26.32 1.63 -10.78
CA GLU A 581 -27.02 2.87 -11.18
C GLU A 581 -26.99 3.92 -10.06
N ASP A 582 -27.29 3.51 -8.83
CA ASP A 582 -27.20 4.39 -7.65
C ASP A 582 -25.77 4.91 -7.42
N LEU A 583 -24.77 4.03 -7.61
CA LEU A 583 -23.35 4.42 -7.49
C LEU A 583 -22.91 5.40 -8.57
N LYS A 584 -23.40 5.27 -9.81
CA LYS A 584 -23.08 6.25 -10.87
C LYS A 584 -23.55 7.65 -10.48
N HIS A 585 -24.78 7.77 -9.97
CA HIS A 585 -25.32 9.03 -9.49
C HIS A 585 -24.47 9.66 -8.37
N LEU A 586 -23.95 8.86 -7.44
CA LEU A 586 -23.17 9.36 -6.29
C LEU A 586 -21.82 10.03 -6.69
N PHE A 587 -21.33 9.78 -7.92
CA PHE A 587 -20.04 10.29 -8.39
C PHE A 587 -20.13 11.11 -9.69
N GLU A 588 -21.32 11.56 -10.10
CA GLU A 588 -21.50 12.36 -11.34
C GLU A 588 -20.64 13.62 -11.39
N ASP A 589 -20.58 14.39 -10.30
CA ASP A 589 -19.77 15.62 -10.22
C ASP A 589 -18.26 15.39 -10.39
N LYS A 590 -17.82 14.17 -10.06
CA LYS A 590 -16.44 13.71 -10.12
C LYS A 590 -16.09 13.20 -11.52
N MET A 591 -17.01 12.42 -12.12
CA MET A 591 -16.97 12.00 -13.53
C MET A 591 -16.87 13.19 -14.48
N ALA A 592 -17.65 14.26 -14.23
CA ALA A 592 -17.64 15.46 -15.06
C ALA A 592 -16.30 16.22 -15.03
N LYS A 593 -15.60 16.24 -13.88
CA LYS A 593 -14.27 16.86 -13.75
C LYS A 593 -13.18 16.05 -14.46
N ASN A 594 -13.29 14.73 -14.43
CA ASN A 594 -12.30 13.85 -15.08
C ASN A 594 -12.34 13.93 -16.60
N LYS A 595 -13.53 14.08 -17.23
CA LYS A 595 -13.62 14.31 -18.69
C LYS A 595 -12.83 15.54 -19.16
N VAL A 596 -12.74 16.57 -18.32
CA VAL A 596 -11.97 17.79 -18.61
C VAL A 596 -10.46 17.54 -18.40
N GLU A 597 -10.04 16.89 -17.30
CA GLU A 597 -8.61 16.61 -17.08
C GLU A 597 -8.02 15.56 -18.05
N CYS A 598 -8.81 14.56 -18.47
CA CYS A 598 -8.37 13.50 -19.38
C CYS A 598 -8.17 14.03 -20.81
N THR A 599 -9.05 14.93 -21.27
CA THR A 599 -8.90 15.62 -22.56
C THR A 599 -7.66 16.51 -22.58
N GLU A 600 -7.39 17.24 -21.49
CA GLU A 600 -6.16 18.06 -21.36
C GLU A 600 -4.87 17.22 -21.34
N ARG A 601 -4.87 16.02 -20.73
CA ARG A 601 -3.70 15.12 -20.74
C ARG A 601 -3.45 14.47 -22.10
N LEU A 602 -4.50 14.12 -22.84
CA LEU A 602 -4.38 13.54 -24.18
C LEU A 602 -3.90 14.58 -25.21
N ASP A 603 -4.28 15.85 -25.05
CA ASP A 603 -3.79 16.94 -25.91
C ASP A 603 -2.34 17.32 -25.58
N GLY A 604 -1.90 17.22 -24.32
CA GLY A 604 -0.50 17.40 -23.93
C GLY A 604 0.44 16.29 -24.41
N ALA A 605 -0.07 15.07 -24.58
CA ALA A 605 0.71 13.92 -25.08
C ALA A 605 0.95 13.94 -26.60
N LYS A 606 0.30 14.85 -27.34
CA LYS A 606 0.57 15.08 -28.78
C LYS A 606 1.69 16.09 -29.04
N GLN A 607 2.38 16.58 -27.99
CA GLN A 607 3.47 17.55 -28.10
C GLN A 607 4.84 17.08 -27.56
N PHE A 608 5.03 15.78 -27.33
CA PHE A 608 6.35 15.20 -27.02
C PHE A 608 6.67 13.97 -27.86
#